data_AF-A0A831TI45-F1
#
_entry.id   AF-A0A831TI45-F1
#
_cell.length_a   1.000
_cell.length_b   1.000
_cell.length_c   1.000
_cell.angle_alpha   90.00
_cell.angle_beta   90.00
_cell.angle_gamma   90.00
#
_symmetry.space_group_name_H-M   'P 1'
#
loop_
_entity.id
_entity.type
_entity.pdbx_description
1 polymer ?
#
loop_
_entity_poly.entity_id
_entity_poly.type
_entity_poly.pdbx_seq_one_letter_code
_entity_poly.pdbx_strand_id
1 'polypeptide(L)'
;MATVATGGAVPGGPRTFVREATGLTKDISLFDVFVYNTNNQNIGIGVMFIILFVPAFYTGASMLWGAIIAGVLALAHATTYALFAAAMPRSGGDYVYISRTLSPVLGFISSFNWLVWMTVYVGIPAAYFGQYGLSTLFRMMAATTGNPDLIRLADFW
;
A
#
# COMPACT_ATOMS: atom_id res chain seq x y z
N MET A 1 -27.08 0.19 -59.01
CA MET A 1 -26.26 1.32 -59.49
C MET A 1 -26.29 2.40 -58.42
N ALA A 2 -25.23 2.51 -57.61
CA ALA A 2 -24.92 3.63 -56.69
C ALA A 2 -23.57 3.28 -56.01
N THR A 3 -22.45 3.56 -56.69
CA THR A 3 -21.42 4.55 -56.32
C THR A 3 -20.71 4.28 -54.99
N VAL A 4 -19.58 3.56 -55.09
CA VAL A 4 -18.49 3.52 -54.11
C VAL A 4 -17.83 4.89 -54.07
N ALA A 5 -17.86 5.54 -52.90
CA ALA A 5 -17.08 6.74 -52.65
C ALA A 5 -15.63 6.36 -52.34
N THR A 6 -14.72 6.72 -53.26
CA THR A 6 -13.27 6.67 -53.09
C THR A 6 -12.81 7.84 -52.21
N GLY A 7 -12.56 7.55 -50.93
CA GLY A 7 -11.89 8.49 -50.01
C GLY A 7 -10.37 8.45 -50.22
N GLY A 8 -9.81 9.53 -50.76
CA GLY A 8 -8.39 9.67 -51.05
C GLY A 8 -7.49 9.60 -49.81
N ALA A 9 -6.35 8.93 -49.96
CA ALA A 9 -5.30 8.87 -48.95
C ALA A 9 -4.64 10.25 -48.79
N VAL A 10 -4.85 10.88 -47.63
CA VAL A 10 -4.13 12.10 -47.23
C VAL A 10 -2.73 11.70 -46.71
N PRO A 11 -1.63 12.32 -47.17
CA PRO A 11 -0.28 12.02 -46.70
C PRO A 11 -0.15 12.31 -45.19
N GLY A 12 0.25 11.29 -44.43
CA GLY A 12 0.33 11.35 -42.97
C GLY A 12 1.44 12.28 -42.48
N GLY A 13 1.06 13.43 -41.90
CA GLY A 13 1.90 14.12 -40.93
C GLY A 13 2.18 13.24 -39.71
N PRO A 14 3.22 13.52 -38.92
CA PRO A 14 3.61 12.70 -37.77
C PRO A 14 2.44 12.56 -36.82
N ARG A 15 1.79 11.38 -36.83
CA ARG A 15 0.77 11.04 -35.87
C ARG A 15 1.48 10.92 -34.53
N THR A 16 1.19 11.82 -33.60
CA THR A 16 1.54 11.61 -32.19
C THR A 16 1.02 10.23 -31.82
N PHE A 17 1.92 9.30 -31.52
CA PHE A 17 1.57 7.96 -31.05
C PHE A 17 0.88 8.11 -29.70
N VAL A 18 -0.42 8.39 -29.73
CA VAL A 18 -1.30 8.17 -28.59
C VAL A 18 -1.29 6.67 -28.42
N ARG A 19 -0.53 6.17 -27.43
CA ARG A 19 -0.57 4.75 -27.06
C ARG A 19 -2.04 4.41 -26.82
N GLU A 20 -2.59 3.53 -27.65
CA GLU A 20 -3.88 2.88 -27.43
C GLU A 20 -3.95 2.52 -25.94
N ALA A 21 -4.95 3.05 -25.22
CA ALA A 21 -5.23 2.56 -23.89
C ALA A 21 -5.40 1.05 -24.04
N THR A 22 -4.51 0.27 -23.42
CA THR A 22 -4.63 -1.19 -23.34
C THR A 22 -6.10 -1.47 -23.06
N GLY A 23 -6.80 -2.31 -23.83
CA GLY A 23 -8.26 -2.47 -23.81
C GLY A 23 -8.92 -2.87 -22.48
N LEU A 24 -8.21 -2.74 -21.36
CA LEU A 24 -8.71 -2.68 -20.00
C LEU A 24 -9.75 -1.56 -19.86
N THR A 25 -10.99 -1.97 -19.64
CA THR A 25 -12.04 -1.12 -19.11
C THR A 25 -11.73 -0.78 -17.65
N LYS A 26 -11.99 0.45 -17.23
CA LYS A 26 -11.86 0.88 -15.83
C LYS A 26 -13.02 0.27 -15.03
N ASP A 27 -12.88 -0.97 -14.60
CA ASP A 27 -13.94 -1.74 -13.95
C ASP A 27 -13.76 -1.90 -12.43
N ILE A 28 -12.82 -1.17 -11.82
CA ILE A 28 -12.58 -1.26 -10.38
C ILE A 28 -13.63 -0.43 -9.64
N SER A 29 -14.44 -1.09 -8.81
CA SER A 29 -15.44 -0.46 -7.95
C SER A 29 -14.79 0.25 -6.76
N LEU A 30 -15.51 1.21 -6.16
CA LEU A 30 -15.10 1.83 -4.89
C LEU A 30 -14.87 0.81 -3.78
N PHE A 31 -15.67 -0.27 -3.77
CA PHE A 31 -15.52 -1.34 -2.79
C PHE A 31 -14.21 -2.11 -3.00
N ASP A 32 -13.82 -2.37 -4.26
CA ASP A 32 -12.56 -3.05 -4.58
C ASP A 32 -11.36 -2.18 -4.15
N VAL A 33 -11.44 -0.88 -4.39
CA VAL A 33 -10.42 0.08 -3.92
C VAL A 33 -10.34 0.08 -2.40
N PHE A 34 -11.48 0.09 -1.71
CA PHE A 34 -11.53 0.07 -0.24
C PHE A 34 -10.91 -1.22 0.33
N VAL A 35 -11.30 -2.39 -0.19
CA VAL A 35 -10.77 -3.68 0.24
C VAL A 35 -9.27 -3.76 -0.02
N TYR A 36 -8.83 -3.34 -1.22
CA TYR A 36 -7.42 -3.32 -1.58
C TYR A 36 -6.59 -2.44 -0.63
N ASN A 37 -7.02 -1.21 -0.37
CA ASN A 37 -6.32 -0.30 0.53
C ASN A 37 -6.31 -0.82 1.98
N THR A 38 -7.42 -1.38 2.45
CA THR A 38 -7.53 -1.95 3.80
C THR A 38 -6.59 -3.14 3.99
N ASN A 39 -6.50 -4.01 2.99
CA ASN A 39 -5.59 -5.16 3.01
C ASN A 39 -4.13 -4.69 3.02
N ASN A 40 -3.77 -3.74 2.15
CA ASN A 40 -2.40 -3.25 2.03
C ASN A 40 -1.90 -2.55 3.32
N GLN A 41 -2.78 -1.83 4.02
CA GLN A 41 -2.42 -1.11 5.25
C GLN A 41 -2.12 -2.03 6.45
N ASN A 42 -2.48 -3.32 6.39
CA ASN A 42 -2.19 -4.32 7.43
C ASN A 42 -2.56 -3.84 8.86
N ILE A 43 -3.84 -3.54 9.08
CA ILE A 43 -4.36 -3.01 10.37
C ILE A 43 -3.92 -3.86 11.57
N GLY A 44 -3.86 -5.19 11.43
CA GLY A 44 -3.45 -6.10 12.50
C GLY A 44 -2.02 -5.86 12.97
N ILE A 45 -1.06 -5.68 12.06
CA ILE A 45 0.35 -5.40 12.40
C ILE A 45 0.45 -4.03 13.09
N GLY A 46 -0.30 -3.03 12.62
CA GLY A 46 -0.31 -1.70 13.22
C GLY A 46 -0.77 -1.71 14.69
N VAL A 47 -1.89 -2.39 14.98
CA VAL A 47 -2.40 -2.52 16.36
C VAL A 47 -1.42 -3.30 17.23
N MET A 48 -0.88 -4.40 16.71
CA MET A 48 0.11 -5.22 17.40
C MET A 48 1.34 -4.40 17.80
N PHE A 49 1.85 -3.55 16.90
CA PHE A 49 3.00 -2.70 17.16
C PHE A 49 2.73 -1.66 18.24
N ILE A 50 1.52 -1.08 18.26
CA ILE A 50 1.13 -0.16 19.32
C ILE A 50 1.15 -0.88 20.68
N ILE A 51 0.60 -2.10 20.76
CA ILE A 51 0.50 -2.88 22.01
C ILE A 51 1.87 -3.40 22.48
N LEU A 52 2.73 -3.84 21.57
CA LEU A 52 4.03 -4.42 21.93
C LEU A 52 5.09 -3.34 22.19
N PHE A 53 5.19 -2.33 21.33
CA PHE A 53 6.34 -1.42 21.36
C PHE A 53 6.11 -0.17 22.20
N VAL A 54 4.88 0.33 22.33
CA VAL A 54 4.64 1.53 23.14
C VAL A 54 4.94 1.27 24.61
N PRO A 55 4.45 0.20 25.26
CA PRO A 55 4.80 -0.09 26.65
C PRO A 55 6.28 -0.44 26.84
N ALA A 56 6.90 -1.07 25.84
CA ALA A 56 8.29 -1.52 25.92
C ALA A 56 9.30 -0.36 25.82
N PHE A 57 9.06 0.60 24.93
CA PHE A 57 10.00 1.71 24.68
C PHE A 57 9.58 3.04 25.30
N TYR A 58 8.28 3.24 25.54
CA TYR A 58 7.71 4.52 25.99
C TYR A 58 6.86 4.30 27.24
N THR A 59 7.52 3.95 28.34
CA THR A 59 6.85 3.69 29.62
C THR A 59 6.08 4.92 30.09
N GLY A 60 4.80 4.72 30.46
CA GLY A 60 3.91 5.81 30.89
C GLY A 60 3.25 6.61 29.76
N ALA A 61 3.57 6.34 28.49
CA ALA A 61 2.90 6.99 27.37
C ALA A 61 1.46 6.46 27.19
N SER A 62 0.53 7.35 26.84
CA SER A 62 -0.83 6.94 26.50
C SER A 62 -0.89 6.46 25.05
N MET A 63 -1.13 5.16 24.88
CA MET A 63 -1.33 4.53 23.56
C MET A 63 -2.53 5.14 22.82
N LEU A 64 -3.61 5.47 23.54
CA LEU A 64 -4.81 6.06 22.96
C LEU A 64 -4.51 7.44 22.36
N TRP A 65 -3.88 8.33 23.14
CA TRP A 65 -3.53 9.66 22.63
C TRP A 65 -2.49 9.58 21.50
N GLY A 66 -1.53 8.66 21.59
CA GLY A 66 -0.60 8.40 20.49
C GLY A 66 -1.31 8.00 19.19
N ALA A 67 -2.26 7.06 19.28
CA ALA A 67 -3.05 6.62 18.13
C ALA A 67 -3.94 7.73 17.55
N ILE A 68 -4.57 8.54 18.39
CA ILE A 68 -5.40 9.67 17.95
C ILE A 68 -4.56 10.71 17.20
N ILE A 69 -3.42 11.11 17.76
CA ILE A 69 -2.53 12.11 17.14
C ILE A 69 -2.01 11.57 15.81
N ALA A 70 -1.54 10.31 15.77
CA ALA A 70 -1.09 9.67 14.54
C ALA A 70 -2.21 9.58 13.50
N GLY A 71 -3.43 9.25 13.92
CA GLY A 71 -4.61 9.20 13.05
C GLY A 71 -4.95 10.55 12.42
N VAL A 72 -4.90 11.64 13.20
CA VAL A 72 -5.14 13.00 12.69
C VAL A 72 -4.07 13.39 11.65
N LEU A 73 -2.81 13.10 11.91
CA LEU A 73 -1.73 13.36 10.94
C LEU A 73 -1.88 12.51 9.68
N ALA A 74 -2.30 11.26 9.83
CA ALA A 74 -2.57 10.37 8.71
C ALA A 74 -3.72 10.86 7.83
N LEU A 75 -4.76 11.49 8.40
CA LEU A 75 -5.85 12.10 7.64
C LEU A 75 -5.34 13.22 6.73
N ALA A 76 -4.47 14.11 7.24
CA ALA A 76 -3.88 15.17 6.42
C ALA A 76 -3.09 14.61 5.22
N HIS A 77 -2.32 13.55 5.45
CA HIS A 77 -1.62 12.82 4.38
C HIS A 77 -2.60 12.20 3.38
N ALA A 78 -3.61 11.47 3.85
CA ALA A 78 -4.61 10.81 3.01
C ALA A 78 -5.40 11.81 2.15
N THR A 79 -5.79 12.96 2.70
CA THR A 79 -6.48 14.02 1.95
C THR A 79 -5.60 14.58 0.85
N THR A 80 -4.31 14.81 1.12
CA THR A 80 -3.36 15.29 0.11
C THR A 80 -3.25 14.31 -1.07
N TYR A 81 -3.15 13.02 -0.79
CA TYR A 81 -3.13 11.97 -1.81
C TYR A 81 -4.45 11.84 -2.56
N ALA A 82 -5.59 11.99 -1.88
CA ALA A 82 -6.91 12.00 -2.52
C ALA A 82 -7.04 13.17 -3.51
N LEU A 83 -6.54 14.36 -3.14
CA LEU A 83 -6.51 15.53 -4.02
C LEU A 83 -5.60 15.30 -5.23
N PHE A 84 -4.43 14.70 -5.05
CA PHE A 84 -3.55 14.35 -6.17
C PHE A 84 -4.18 13.32 -7.11
N ALA A 85 -4.83 12.28 -6.57
CA ALA A 85 -5.53 11.28 -7.36
C ALA A 85 -6.68 11.88 -8.17
N ALA A 86 -7.43 12.81 -7.58
CA ALA A 86 -8.51 13.53 -8.25
C ALA A 86 -7.99 14.50 -9.33
N ALA A 87 -6.91 15.24 -9.05
CA ALA A 87 -6.32 16.19 -10.00
C ALA A 87 -5.57 15.50 -11.15
N MET A 88 -5.04 14.29 -10.92
CA MET A 88 -4.23 13.53 -11.88
C MET A 88 -4.71 12.07 -11.97
N PRO A 89 -5.87 11.79 -12.59
CA PRO A 89 -6.50 10.46 -12.64
C PRO A 89 -5.84 9.55 -13.70
N ARG A 90 -4.53 9.37 -13.58
CA ARG A 90 -3.66 8.60 -14.48
C ARG A 90 -2.79 7.68 -13.67
N SER A 91 -2.54 6.49 -14.18
CA SER A 91 -1.63 5.52 -13.55
C SER A 91 -0.23 6.12 -13.44
N GLY A 92 0.38 6.08 -12.26
CA GLY A 92 1.73 6.63 -12.08
C GLY A 92 2.21 6.94 -10.65
N GLY A 93 1.33 6.86 -9.65
CA GLY A 93 1.71 6.95 -8.22
C GLY A 93 2.54 8.20 -7.86
N ASP A 94 3.40 8.04 -6.84
CA ASP A 94 4.21 9.12 -6.27
C ASP A 94 5.08 9.84 -7.29
N TYR A 95 5.69 9.09 -8.22
CA TYR A 95 6.54 9.68 -9.26
C TYR A 95 5.76 10.73 -10.04
N VAL A 96 4.55 10.41 -10.51
CA VAL A 96 3.74 11.31 -11.32
C VAL A 96 3.23 12.50 -10.51
N TYR A 97 2.88 12.32 -9.24
CA TYR A 97 2.41 13.41 -8.38
C TYR A 97 3.52 14.41 -8.10
N ILE A 98 4.71 13.94 -7.70
CA ILE A 98 5.82 14.79 -7.26
C ILE A 98 6.57 15.39 -8.46
N SER A 99 6.79 14.63 -9.53
CA SER A 99 7.52 15.12 -10.72
C SER A 99 6.81 16.29 -11.41
N ARG A 100 5.47 16.33 -11.34
CA ARG A 100 4.64 17.36 -11.98
C ARG A 100 4.34 18.57 -11.12
N THR A 101 4.63 18.50 -9.82
CA THR A 101 4.30 19.55 -8.85
C THR A 101 5.55 20.23 -8.29
N LEU A 102 6.62 19.46 -8.06
CA LEU A 102 7.85 19.93 -7.42
C LEU A 102 9.04 19.88 -8.37
N SER A 103 9.48 18.68 -8.74
CA SER A 103 10.63 18.47 -9.63
C SER A 103 10.72 17.01 -10.07
N PRO A 104 11.11 16.73 -11.33
CA PRO A 104 11.35 15.36 -11.80
C PRO A 104 12.35 14.58 -10.93
N VAL A 105 13.41 15.24 -10.45
CA VAL A 105 14.46 14.60 -9.63
C VAL A 105 13.90 14.19 -8.27
N LEU A 106 13.11 15.05 -7.64
CA LEU A 106 12.47 14.74 -6.35
C LEU A 106 11.45 13.61 -6.50
N GLY A 107 10.70 13.58 -7.61
CA GLY A 107 9.80 12.48 -7.92
C GLY A 107 10.54 11.15 -8.03
N PHE A 108 11.68 11.14 -8.72
CA PHE A 108 12.53 9.96 -8.83
C PHE A 108 13.05 9.50 -7.45
N ILE A 109 13.60 10.41 -6.65
CA ILE A 109 14.12 10.08 -5.31
C ILE A 109 13.02 9.48 -4.43
N SER A 110 11.83 10.08 -4.40
CA SER A 110 10.71 9.57 -3.60
C SER A 110 10.29 8.17 -4.05
N SER A 111 10.16 7.94 -5.36
CA SER A 111 9.73 6.65 -5.89
C SER A 111 10.81 5.58 -5.73
N PHE A 112 12.08 5.96 -5.84
CA PHE A 112 13.22 5.07 -5.60
C PHE A 112 13.32 4.70 -4.12
N ASN A 113 13.13 5.66 -3.21
CA ASN A 113 13.05 5.39 -1.78
C ASN A 113 11.93 4.39 -1.46
N TRP A 114 10.75 4.56 -2.06
CA TRP A 114 9.64 3.63 -1.89
C TRP A 114 9.98 2.22 -2.40
N LEU A 115 10.65 2.10 -3.55
CA LEU A 115 11.12 0.82 -4.08
C LEU A 115 12.07 0.09 -3.11
N VAL A 116 13.03 0.82 -2.53
CA VAL A 116 13.97 0.27 -1.53
C VAL A 116 13.20 -0.25 -0.32
N TRP A 117 12.23 0.52 0.19
CA TRP A 117 11.36 0.10 1.29
C TRP A 117 10.58 -1.16 0.94
N MET A 118 9.91 -1.21 -0.21
CA MET A 118 9.15 -2.40 -0.65
C MET A 118 10.02 -3.65 -0.73
N THR A 119 11.28 -3.52 -1.17
CA THR A 119 12.22 -4.64 -1.27
C THR A 119 12.53 -5.22 0.11
N VAL A 120 12.73 -4.36 1.11
CA VAL A 120 12.97 -4.78 2.49
C VAL A 120 11.68 -5.32 3.13
N TYR A 121 10.54 -4.70 2.83
CA TYR A 121 9.29 -4.97 3.51
C TYR A 121 8.50 -6.16 2.94
N VAL A 122 8.88 -6.73 1.80
CA VAL A 122 8.10 -7.81 1.17
C VAL A 122 8.04 -9.09 2.04
N GLY A 123 9.11 -9.40 2.76
CA GLY A 123 9.20 -10.61 3.60
C GLY A 123 8.84 -10.39 5.07
N ILE A 124 8.79 -9.13 5.51
CA ILE A 124 8.59 -8.76 6.92
C ILE A 124 7.21 -9.18 7.44
N PRO A 125 6.08 -8.92 6.74
CA PRO A 125 4.75 -9.31 7.20
C PRO A 125 4.61 -10.83 7.40
N ALA A 126 5.21 -11.63 6.50
CA ALA A 126 5.20 -13.09 6.61
C ALA A 126 5.98 -13.58 7.84
N ALA A 127 7.15 -12.99 8.10
CA ALA A 127 7.93 -13.28 9.30
C ALA A 127 7.18 -12.88 10.59
N TYR A 128 6.54 -11.71 10.60
CA TYR A 128 5.75 -11.23 11.75
C TYR A 128 4.52 -12.07 12.02
N PHE A 129 3.89 -12.63 10.99
CA PHE A 129 2.80 -13.58 11.18
C PHE A 129 3.27 -14.84 11.93
N GLY A 130 4.46 -15.36 11.62
CA GLY A 130 5.07 -16.47 12.36
C GLY A 130 5.43 -16.07 13.80
N GLN A 131 6.27 -15.05 13.95
CA GLN A 131 6.86 -14.65 15.22
C GLN A 131 5.83 -14.11 16.23
N TYR A 132 4.90 -13.28 15.79
CA TYR A 132 3.96 -12.64 16.70
C TYR A 132 2.57 -13.27 16.66
N GLY A 133 2.18 -13.88 15.54
CA GLY A 133 0.90 -14.59 15.41
C GLY A 133 1.00 -16.03 15.93
N LEU A 134 1.72 -16.88 15.20
CA LEU A 134 1.80 -18.32 15.48
C LEU A 134 2.53 -18.63 16.79
N SER A 135 3.69 -18.02 17.05
CA SER A 135 4.43 -18.27 18.30
C SER A 135 3.58 -17.90 19.52
N THR A 136 2.94 -16.73 19.52
CA THR A 136 2.07 -16.28 20.61
C THR A 136 0.88 -17.23 20.79
N LEU A 137 0.23 -17.66 19.71
CA LEU A 137 -0.87 -18.61 19.77
C LEU A 137 -0.44 -19.94 20.42
N PHE A 138 0.68 -20.50 19.99
CA PHE A 138 1.18 -21.77 20.53
C PHE A 138 1.61 -21.63 22.00
N ARG A 139 2.20 -20.49 22.41
CA ARG A 139 2.50 -20.21 23.82
C ARG A 139 1.25 -20.12 24.68
N MET A 140 0.19 -19.46 24.19
CA MET A 140 -1.08 -19.35 24.91
C MET A 140 -1.76 -20.72 25.04
N MET A 141 -1.77 -21.55 23.98
CA MET A 141 -2.31 -22.91 24.06
C MET A 141 -1.47 -23.83 24.95
N ALA A 142 -0.14 -23.68 24.96
CA ALA A 142 0.73 -24.40 25.87
C ALA A 142 0.41 -24.04 27.32
N ALA A 143 0.17 -22.77 27.62
CA ALA A 143 -0.20 -22.30 28.94
C ALA A 143 -1.56 -22.84 29.42
N THR A 144 -2.55 -22.98 28.53
CA THR A 144 -3.87 -23.53 28.90
C THR A 144 -3.92 -25.05 28.96
N THR A 145 -3.11 -25.73 28.13
CA THR A 145 -3.16 -27.20 27.96
C THR A 145 -2.07 -27.91 28.76
N GLY A 146 -1.02 -27.21 29.18
CA GLY A 146 0.14 -27.79 29.86
C GLY A 146 1.03 -28.64 28.95
N ASN A 147 0.81 -28.63 27.63
CA ASN A 147 1.57 -29.46 26.69
C ASN A 147 2.90 -28.79 26.30
N PRO A 148 4.07 -29.37 26.66
CA PRO A 148 5.38 -28.79 26.36
C PRO A 148 5.76 -28.82 24.88
N ASP A 149 5.16 -29.68 24.06
CA ASP A 149 5.45 -29.75 22.62
C ASP A 149 4.94 -28.51 21.88
N LEU A 150 3.90 -27.86 22.40
CA LEU A 150 3.41 -26.57 21.88
C LEU A 150 4.41 -25.43 22.13
N ILE A 151 5.22 -25.51 23.19
CA ILE A 151 6.29 -24.53 23.44
C ILE A 151 7.40 -24.69 22.40
N ARG A 152 7.80 -25.94 22.10
CA ARG A 152 8.79 -26.22 21.05
C ARG A 152 8.33 -25.72 19.68
N LEU A 153 7.06 -25.90 19.36
CA LEU A 153 6.49 -25.38 18.13
C LEU A 153 6.48 -23.85 18.12
N ALA A 154 6.22 -23.20 19.26
CA ALA A 154 6.31 -21.75 19.37
C ALA A 154 7.73 -21.20 19.19
N ASP A 155 8.76 -21.91 19.64
CA ASP A 155 10.16 -21.50 19.52
C ASP A 155 10.72 -21.71 18.09
N PHE A 156 10.06 -22.52 17.26
CA PHE A 156 10.42 -22.69 15.85
C PHE A 156 10.04 -21.48 14.98
N TRP A 157 8.95 -20.80 15.34
CA TRP A 157 8.38 -19.68 14.58
C TRP A 157 8.90 -18.31 15.04
#